data_AF-A0A7W8FPJ8-F1
#
_entry.id   AF-A0A7W8FPJ8-F1
#
_cell.length_a   1.000
_cell.length_b   1.000
_cell.length_c   1.000
_cell.angle_alpha   90.00
_cell.angle_beta   90.00
_cell.angle_gamma   90.00
#
_symmetry.space_group_name_H-M   'P 1'
#
loop_
_entity.id
_entity.type
_entity.pdbx_description
1 polymer ?
#
loop_
_entity_poly.entity_id
_entity_poly.type
_entity_poly.pdbx_seq_one_letter_code
_entity_poly.pdbx_strand_id
1 'polypeptide(L)'
;MAISDLTDNMNTIKDNGKADLKLSEATRDKYLQLINDHRADMDFAVREIRQTLESFGNVGSFQSAHQVKDNLILDVKGPLGVEATIDNYNNYLDTLAETVKKAANRLINSG
;
A
#
# COMPACT_ATOMS: atom_id res chain seq x y z
N MET A 1 7.63 7.16 21.29
CA MET A 1 7.49 8.07 20.13
C MET A 1 6.05 8.05 19.71
N ALA A 2 5.36 9.16 19.94
CA ALA A 2 3.97 9.35 19.55
C ALA A 2 3.89 9.93 18.13
N ILE A 3 2.75 9.76 17.47
CA ILE A 3 2.49 10.32 16.12
C ILE A 3 2.63 11.86 16.11
N SER A 4 2.43 12.52 17.25
CA SER A 4 2.69 13.95 17.45
C SER A 4 4.17 14.29 17.20
N ASP A 5 5.08 13.46 17.67
CA ASP A 5 6.52 13.66 17.52
C ASP A 5 6.92 13.56 16.04
N LEU A 6 6.27 12.67 15.26
CA LEU A 6 6.44 12.60 13.81
C LEU A 6 5.91 13.85 13.11
N THR A 7 4.78 14.38 13.55
CA THR A 7 4.15 15.57 12.95
C THR A 7 5.01 16.82 13.17
N ASP A 8 5.56 16.97 14.38
CA ASP A 8 6.45 18.08 14.74
C ASP A 8 7.81 17.98 14.04
N ASN A 9 8.34 16.75 13.89
CA ASN A 9 9.53 16.50 13.08
C ASN A 9 9.30 16.85 11.60
N MET A 10 8.12 16.54 11.04
CA MET A 10 7.76 16.90 9.67
C MET A 10 7.61 18.42 9.48
N ASN A 11 7.02 19.12 10.46
CA ASN A 11 6.94 20.59 10.44
C ASN A 11 8.32 21.24 10.56
N THR A 12 9.23 20.65 11.35
CA THR A 12 10.61 21.15 11.49
C THR A 12 11.43 20.96 10.21
N ILE A 13 11.22 19.88 9.47
CA ILE A 13 11.82 19.65 8.14
C ILE A 13 11.29 20.64 7.10
N LYS A 14 10.01 21.04 7.21
CA LYS A 14 9.37 21.99 6.30
C LYS A 14 9.97 23.41 6.43
N ASP A 15 10.38 23.82 7.62
CA ASP A 15 10.75 25.21 7.92
C ASP A 15 12.26 25.47 8.04
N ASN A 16 13.12 24.43 7.97
CA ASN A 16 14.58 24.57 8.08
C ASN A 16 15.32 24.57 6.72
N GLY A 17 15.92 25.73 6.39
CA GLY A 17 17.11 25.83 5.52
C GLY A 17 16.86 26.12 4.03
N LYS A 18 17.73 26.94 3.43
CA LYS A 18 17.86 27.03 1.96
C LYS A 18 18.03 25.60 1.41
N ALA A 19 17.32 25.28 0.33
CA ALA A 19 17.41 24.00 -0.35
C ALA A 19 18.86 23.67 -0.72
N ASP A 20 19.53 22.83 0.08
CA ASP A 20 20.92 22.40 -0.14
C ASP A 20 21.00 21.03 -0.87
N LEU A 21 19.83 20.46 -1.20
CA LEU A 21 19.70 19.19 -1.91
C LEU A 21 18.79 19.37 -3.14
N LYS A 22 19.40 19.57 -4.31
CA LYS A 22 18.70 19.37 -5.58
C LYS A 22 18.42 17.89 -5.72
N LEU A 23 17.18 17.48 -5.49
CA LEU A 23 16.74 16.12 -5.78
C LEU A 23 16.81 15.93 -7.31
N SER A 24 17.58 14.96 -7.78
CA SER A 24 17.60 14.66 -9.22
C SER A 24 16.27 14.01 -9.64
N GLU A 25 15.87 14.21 -10.90
CA GLU A 25 14.73 13.49 -11.47
C GLU A 25 14.90 11.97 -11.34
N ALA A 26 16.13 11.47 -11.53
CA ALA A 26 16.45 10.05 -11.35
C ALA A 26 16.20 9.55 -9.91
N THR A 27 16.39 10.40 -8.90
CA THR A 27 16.11 10.06 -7.51
C THR A 27 14.61 10.01 -7.25
N ARG A 28 13.84 10.98 -7.76
CA ARG A 28 12.36 10.95 -7.73
C ARG A 28 11.85 9.64 -8.36
N ASP A 29 12.33 9.33 -9.56
CA ASP A 29 11.82 8.21 -10.33
C ASP A 29 12.13 6.88 -9.65
N LYS A 30 13.29 6.73 -8.99
CA LYS A 30 13.59 5.56 -8.15
C LYS A 30 12.62 5.39 -6.97
N TYR A 31 12.29 6.47 -6.27
CA TYR A 31 11.33 6.40 -5.17
C TYR A 31 9.93 6.00 -5.66
N LEU A 32 9.48 6.61 -6.76
CA LEU A 32 8.19 6.25 -7.37
C LEU A 32 8.19 4.81 -7.87
N GLN A 33 9.29 4.35 -8.46
CA GLN A 33 9.43 2.97 -8.91
C GLN A 33 9.31 1.99 -7.74
N LEU A 34 10.01 2.20 -6.63
CA LEU A 34 9.90 1.33 -5.46
C LEU A 34 8.47 1.23 -4.92
N ILE A 35 7.74 2.35 -4.89
CA ILE A 35 6.33 2.37 -4.44
C ILE A 35 5.46 1.58 -5.42
N ASN A 36 5.66 1.80 -6.73
CA ASN A 36 4.89 1.13 -7.77
C ASN A 36 5.18 -0.37 -7.87
N ASP A 37 6.44 -0.78 -7.70
CA ASP A 37 6.86 -2.19 -7.70
C ASP A 37 6.18 -2.91 -6.53
N HIS A 38 6.20 -2.31 -5.34
CA HIS A 38 5.53 -2.88 -4.17
C HIS A 38 4.00 -2.96 -4.34
N ARG A 39 3.38 -1.93 -4.95
CA ARG A 39 1.96 -1.94 -5.31
C ARG A 39 1.63 -3.09 -6.27
N ALA A 40 2.50 -3.34 -7.26
CA ALA A 40 2.32 -4.43 -8.20
C ALA A 40 2.41 -5.81 -7.51
N ASP A 41 3.31 -5.97 -6.53
CA ASP A 41 3.39 -7.21 -5.73
C ASP A 41 2.10 -7.45 -4.93
N MET A 42 1.53 -6.39 -4.34
CA MET A 42 0.26 -6.47 -3.60
C MET A 42 -0.92 -6.81 -4.52
N ASP A 43 -1.00 -6.18 -5.69
CA ASP A 43 -2.00 -6.47 -6.73
C ASP A 43 -1.88 -7.92 -7.23
N PHE A 44 -0.66 -8.43 -7.38
CA PHE A 44 -0.43 -9.83 -7.73
C PHE A 44 -0.93 -10.76 -6.62
N ALA A 45 -0.57 -10.49 -5.36
CA ALA A 45 -0.96 -11.32 -4.23
C ALA A 45 -2.49 -11.42 -4.07
N VAL A 46 -3.23 -10.31 -4.18
CA VAL A 46 -4.70 -10.35 -4.07
C VAL A 46 -5.35 -11.11 -5.23
N ARG A 47 -4.77 -11.03 -6.44
CA ARG A 47 -5.25 -11.78 -7.60
C ARG A 47 -5.08 -13.28 -7.39
N GLU A 48 -3.94 -13.73 -6.89
CA GLU A 48 -3.68 -15.15 -6.61
C GLU A 48 -4.63 -15.68 -5.51
N ILE A 49 -4.91 -14.88 -4.48
CA ILE A 49 -5.88 -15.22 -3.43
C ILE A 49 -7.28 -15.40 -4.03
N ARG A 50 -7.73 -14.44 -4.85
CA ARG A 50 -9.04 -14.49 -5.54
C ARG A 50 -9.20 -15.76 -6.38
N GLN A 51 -8.19 -16.07 -7.20
CA GLN A 51 -8.18 -17.27 -8.06
C GLN A 51 -8.17 -18.58 -7.26
N THR A 52 -7.39 -18.63 -6.18
CA THR A 52 -7.32 -19.81 -5.31
C THR A 52 -8.66 -20.06 -4.63
N LEU A 53 -9.35 -19.01 -4.17
CA LEU A 53 -10.67 -19.13 -3.53
C LEU A 53 -11.77 -19.62 -4.46
N GLU A 54 -11.76 -19.21 -5.72
CA GLU A 54 -12.72 -19.71 -6.71
C GLU A 54 -12.55 -21.21 -6.99
N SER A 55 -11.32 -21.71 -6.84
CA SER A 55 -10.99 -23.13 -7.04
C SER A 55 -11.07 -23.97 -5.77
N PHE A 56 -11.51 -23.41 -4.63
CA PHE A 56 -11.68 -24.19 -3.40
C PHE A 56 -12.69 -25.31 -3.62
N GLY A 57 -12.17 -26.54 -3.60
CA GLY A 57 -12.86 -27.75 -4.03
C GLY A 57 -14.15 -28.07 -3.29
N ASN A 58 -14.75 -29.19 -3.67
CA ASN A 58 -16.00 -29.64 -3.08
C ASN A 58 -15.75 -30.10 -1.64
N VAL A 59 -16.35 -29.40 -0.70
CA VAL A 59 -16.38 -29.83 0.70
C VAL A 59 -17.35 -31.00 0.79
N GLY A 60 -16.86 -32.17 1.23
CA GLY A 60 -17.70 -33.36 1.40
C GLY A 60 -18.82 -33.13 2.42
N SER A 61 -19.54 -34.17 2.81
CA SER A 61 -20.74 -34.03 3.65
C SER A 61 -20.51 -33.60 5.11
N PHE A 62 -19.28 -33.33 5.53
CA PHE A 62 -18.98 -32.92 6.91
C PHE A 62 -19.28 -31.44 7.12
N GLN A 63 -20.20 -31.14 8.03
CA GLN A 63 -20.61 -29.77 8.37
C GLN A 63 -19.41 -28.89 8.81
N SER A 64 -18.45 -29.45 9.55
CA SER A 64 -17.24 -28.73 9.95
C SER A 64 -16.41 -28.26 8.75
N ALA A 65 -16.35 -29.04 7.67
CA ALA A 65 -15.65 -28.66 6.46
C ALA A 65 -16.34 -27.49 5.73
N HIS A 66 -17.67 -27.48 5.71
CA HIS A 66 -18.45 -26.35 5.21
C HIS A 66 -18.18 -25.07 6.03
N GLN A 67 -18.24 -25.16 7.36
CA GLN A 67 -18.00 -24.02 8.23
C GLN A 67 -16.59 -23.43 8.08
N VAL A 68 -15.57 -24.28 7.95
CA VAL A 68 -14.20 -23.82 7.69
C VAL A 68 -14.11 -23.10 6.35
N LYS A 69 -14.77 -23.62 5.30
CA LYS A 69 -14.81 -22.95 3.99
C LYS A 69 -15.52 -21.59 4.07
N ASP A 70 -16.66 -21.52 4.74
CA ASP A 70 -17.43 -20.27 4.86
C ASP A 70 -16.66 -19.22 5.67
N ASN A 71 -16.01 -19.61 6.77
CA ASN A 71 -15.15 -18.71 7.55
C ASN A 71 -13.96 -18.20 6.72
N LEU A 72 -13.31 -19.08 5.96
CA LEU A 72 -12.22 -18.66 5.08
C LEU A 72 -12.70 -17.67 3.99
N ILE A 73 -13.87 -17.92 3.40
CA ILE A 73 -14.48 -16.99 2.46
C ILE A 73 -14.74 -15.64 3.13
N LEU A 74 -15.23 -15.63 4.36
CA LEU A 74 -15.47 -14.40 5.11
C LEU A 74 -14.16 -13.66 5.44
N ASP A 75 -13.11 -14.37 5.86
CA ASP A 75 -11.81 -13.80 6.16
C ASP A 75 -11.15 -13.15 4.94
N VAL A 76 -11.50 -13.60 3.72
CA VAL A 76 -10.97 -13.00 2.50
C VAL A 76 -11.89 -11.94 1.89
N LYS A 77 -13.18 -12.23 1.75
CA LYS A 77 -14.16 -11.38 1.03
C LYS A 77 -14.99 -10.48 1.95
N GLY A 78 -14.89 -10.65 3.26
CA GLY A 78 -15.62 -9.83 4.22
C GLY A 78 -15.21 -8.36 4.16
N PRO A 79 -15.98 -7.45 4.78
CA PRO A 79 -15.69 -6.01 4.79
C PRO A 79 -14.32 -5.64 5.38
N LEU A 80 -13.80 -6.48 6.27
CA LEU A 80 -12.46 -6.38 6.87
C LEU A 80 -11.54 -7.51 6.39
N GLY A 81 -11.93 -8.18 5.32
CA GLY A 81 -11.19 -9.30 4.78
C GLY A 81 -9.91 -8.87 4.07
N VAL A 82 -9.13 -9.86 3.66
CA VAL A 82 -7.84 -9.65 2.99
C VAL A 82 -7.98 -8.80 1.73
N GLU A 83 -9.03 -9.02 0.92
CA GLU A 83 -9.23 -8.24 -0.32
C GLU A 83 -9.41 -6.75 -0.03
N ALA A 84 -10.33 -6.41 0.88
CA ALA A 84 -10.60 -5.03 1.26
C ALA A 84 -9.36 -4.36 1.90
N THR A 85 -8.60 -5.12 2.68
CA THR A 85 -7.36 -4.62 3.31
C THR A 85 -6.30 -4.28 2.27
N ILE A 86 -6.09 -5.16 1.28
CA ILE A 86 -5.11 -4.92 0.20
C ILE A 86 -5.57 -3.75 -0.68
N ASP A 87 -6.85 -3.68 -1.05
CA ASP A 87 -7.38 -2.57 -1.83
C ASP A 87 -7.17 -1.21 -1.13
N ASN A 88 -7.42 -1.16 0.19
CA ASN A 88 -7.13 0.03 1.00
C ASN A 88 -5.64 0.37 1.07
N TYR A 89 -4.77 -0.63 1.15
CA TYR A 89 -3.33 -0.42 1.17
C TYR A 89 -2.81 0.08 -0.18
N ASN A 90 -3.33 -0.44 -1.29
CA ASN A 90 -3.02 0.07 -2.63
C ASN A 90 -3.45 1.54 -2.81
N ASN A 91 -4.63 1.92 -2.33
CA ASN A 91 -5.06 3.33 -2.31
C ASN A 91 -4.09 4.22 -1.51
N TYR A 92 -3.57 3.70 -0.38
CA TYR A 92 -2.53 4.39 0.38
C TYR A 92 -1.22 4.52 -0.42
N LEU A 93 -0.77 3.47 -1.11
CA LEU A 93 0.43 3.52 -1.96
C LEU A 93 0.28 4.51 -3.11
N ASP A 94 -0.90 4.59 -3.73
CA ASP A 94 -1.21 5.59 -4.75
C ASP A 94 -1.10 7.02 -4.19
N THR A 95 -1.68 7.25 -3.01
CA THR A 95 -1.58 8.55 -2.31
C THR A 95 -0.14 8.90 -1.93
N LEU A 96 0.64 7.89 -1.50
CA LEU A 96 2.05 8.05 -1.17
C LEU A 96 2.88 8.42 -2.42
N ALA A 97 2.68 7.72 -3.53
CA ALA A 97 3.35 7.99 -4.79
C ALA A 97 3.05 9.42 -5.27
N GLU A 98 1.79 9.85 -5.23
CA GLU A 98 1.42 11.23 -5.56
C GLU A 98 2.11 12.26 -4.66
N THR A 99 2.17 11.99 -3.36
CA THR A 99 2.78 12.88 -2.36
C THR A 99 4.28 13.00 -2.61
N VAL A 100 4.97 11.88 -2.81
CA VAL A 100 6.40 11.84 -3.15
C VAL A 100 6.66 12.59 -4.45
N LYS A 101 5.84 12.37 -5.49
CA LYS A 101 5.95 13.09 -6.77
C LYS A 101 5.82 14.61 -6.58
N LYS A 102 4.82 15.07 -5.82
CA LYS A 102 4.60 16.50 -5.54
C LYS A 102 5.77 17.10 -4.74
N ALA A 103 6.25 16.41 -3.70
CA ALA A 103 7.37 16.86 -2.89
C ALA A 103 8.67 16.93 -3.72
N ALA A 104 8.96 15.89 -4.50
CA ALA A 104 10.12 15.85 -5.38
C ALA A 104 10.10 16.96 -6.44
N ASN A 105 8.95 17.18 -7.09
CA ASN A 105 8.83 18.25 -8.08
C ASN A 105 9.04 19.65 -7.47
N ARG A 106 8.63 19.87 -6.21
CA ARG A 106 8.94 21.12 -5.50
C ARG A 106 10.44 21.29 -5.30
N LEU A 107 11.14 20.23 -4.88
CA LEU A 107 12.59 20.24 -4.64
C LEU A 107 13.40 20.40 -5.94
N ILE A 108 12.94 19.83 -7.05
CA ILE A 108 13.53 20.02 -8.37
C ILE A 108 13.38 21.48 -8.84
N ASN A 109 12.19 22.07 -8.65
CA ASN A 109 11.86 23.42 -9.13
C ASN A 109 12.29 24.55 -8.17
N SER A 110 12.70 24.23 -6.94
CA SER A 110 13.13 25.22 -5.93
C SER A 110 14.60 25.66 -6.08
N GLY A 111 15.29 25.18 -7.12
CA GLY A 111 16.72 25.40 -7.34
C GLY A 111 17.07 26.17 -8.60
#